data_AF-Q5DGR0-F1
#
_entry.id   AF-Q5DGR0-F1
#
_cell.length_a   1.000
_cell.length_b   1.000
_cell.length_c   1.000
_cell.angle_alpha   90.00
_cell.angle_beta   90.00
_cell.angle_gamma   90.00
#
_symmetry.space_group_name_H-M   'P 1'
#
loop_
_entity.id
_entity.type
_entity.pdbx_description
1 polymer ?
#
loop_
_entity_poly.entity_id
_entity_poly.type
_entity_poly.pdbx_seq_one_letter_code
_entity_poly.pdbx_strand_id
1 'polypeptide(L)'
;MSNLWLPRKRGNFIEFRDGLINICPVGRSCTQEERDEFADYDAKHKIRENFVAKMRSEFHSSPLQFAIGGQISIDVFPKGWDKRYCLNFLKDYDTIHFLAIKQKRFT
;
A
#
# COMPACT_ATOMS: atom_id res chain seq x y z
N MET A 1 -0.83 -20.56 12.80
CA MET A 1 -0.03 -19.35 13.04
C MET A 1 0.48 -18.81 11.71
N SER A 2 0.71 -17.50 11.57
CA SER A 2 1.28 -16.94 10.32
C SER A 2 2.75 -17.32 10.15
N ASN A 3 3.19 -17.72 8.96
CA ASN A 3 4.59 -18.09 8.69
C ASN A 3 5.53 -16.91 8.47
N LEU A 4 5.01 -15.68 8.35
CA LEU A 4 5.82 -14.48 8.17
C LEU A 4 6.44 -14.07 9.50
N TRP A 5 7.76 -14.07 9.64
CA TRP A 5 8.44 -13.49 10.80
C TRP A 5 8.74 -12.00 10.55
N LEU A 6 8.55 -11.17 11.59
CA LEU A 6 8.84 -9.74 11.60
C LEU A 6 9.40 -9.37 12.98
N PRO A 7 10.25 -8.32 13.09
CA PRO A 7 10.74 -7.83 14.37
C PRO A 7 9.60 -7.53 15.35
N ARG A 8 8.51 -6.94 14.83
CA ARG A 8 7.29 -6.62 15.57
C ARG A 8 6.05 -6.99 14.76
N LYS A 9 4.99 -7.34 15.49
CA LYS A 9 3.61 -7.45 14.99
C LYS A 9 2.68 -6.80 16.01
N ARG A 10 1.69 -6.06 15.52
CA ARG A 10 0.70 -5.34 16.33
C ARG A 10 -0.71 -5.80 15.92
N GLY A 11 -1.67 -4.89 15.87
CA GLY A 11 -3.03 -5.15 15.40
C GLY A 11 -3.38 -4.37 14.13
N ASN A 12 -4.60 -4.60 13.63
CA ASN A 12 -5.14 -3.95 12.42
C ASN A 12 -4.26 -4.21 11.17
N PHE A 13 -4.11 -5.49 10.82
CA PHE A 13 -3.34 -5.96 9.66
C PHE A 13 -4.07 -5.77 8.33
N ILE A 14 -5.40 -5.74 8.36
CA ILE A 14 -6.27 -5.54 7.21
C ILE A 14 -7.30 -4.50 7.63
N GLU A 15 -7.32 -3.38 6.92
CA GLU A 15 -8.26 -2.29 7.14
C GLU A 15 -9.13 -2.14 5.88
N PHE A 16 -10.44 -2.28 6.05
CA PHE A 16 -11.41 -2.04 4.99
C PHE A 16 -11.72 -0.55 4.91
N ARG A 17 -11.70 -0.01 3.70
CA ARG A 17 -12.11 1.37 3.39
C ARG A 17 -13.07 1.34 2.22
N ASP A 18 -13.77 2.44 1.98
CA ASP A 18 -14.80 2.52 0.94
C ASP A 18 -14.27 2.17 -0.46
N GLY A 19 -13.05 2.58 -0.77
CA GLY A 19 -12.45 2.42 -2.10
C GLY A 19 -11.39 1.33 -2.23
N LEU A 20 -10.91 0.79 -1.11
CA LEU A 20 -9.74 -0.10 -1.11
C LEU A 20 -9.61 -0.88 0.20
N ILE A 21 -8.82 -1.94 0.17
CA ILE A 21 -8.34 -2.63 1.37
C ILE A 21 -6.88 -2.24 1.58
N ASN A 22 -6.54 -1.83 2.80
CA ASN A 22 -5.16 -1.58 3.20
C ASN A 22 -4.64 -2.79 3.98
N ILE A 23 -3.57 -3.41 3.49
CA ILE A 23 -2.86 -4.52 4.14
C ILE A 23 -1.58 -3.97 4.76
N CYS A 24 -1.36 -4.24 6.04
CA CYS A 24 -0.20 -3.76 6.81
C CYS A 24 0.46 -4.93 7.55
N PRO A 25 1.59 -5.49 7.06
CA PRO A 25 2.21 -6.67 7.67
C PRO A 25 2.62 -6.51 9.14
N VAL A 26 3.12 -5.34 9.54
CA VAL A 26 3.44 -5.01 10.94
C VAL A 26 2.19 -4.74 11.78
N GLY A 27 1.06 -4.41 11.13
CA GLY A 27 -0.19 -3.96 11.74
C GLY A 27 -0.23 -2.43 11.92
N ARG A 28 -1.36 -1.78 11.59
CA ARG A 28 -1.48 -0.31 11.61
C ARG A 28 -1.43 0.29 13.02
N SER A 29 -1.67 -0.52 14.06
CA SER A 29 -1.58 -0.12 15.46
C SER A 29 -0.13 0.01 15.98
N CYS A 30 0.88 0.03 15.10
CA CYS A 30 2.28 0.24 15.47
C CYS A 30 2.60 1.71 15.78
N THR A 31 3.60 1.92 16.64
CA THR A 31 4.16 3.24 16.93
C THR A 31 5.01 3.75 15.76
N GLN A 32 5.44 5.01 15.78
CA GLN A 32 6.28 5.54 14.71
C GLN A 32 7.65 4.86 14.68
N GLU A 33 8.24 4.56 15.83
CA GLU A 33 9.52 3.86 15.94
C GLU A 33 9.43 2.46 15.31
N GLU A 34 8.31 1.76 15.54
CA GLU A 34 8.04 0.45 14.95
C GLU A 34 7.78 0.53 13.44
N ARG A 35 7.25 1.66 12.94
CA ARG A 35 7.12 1.90 11.49
C ARG A 35 8.47 2.06 10.83
N ASP A 36 9.36 2.79 11.48
CA ASP A 36 10.72 3.03 10.99
C ASP A 36 11.52 1.72 11.03
N GLU A 37 11.45 0.96 12.13
CA GLU A 37 12.04 -0.38 12.24
C GLU A 37 11.52 -1.33 11.16
N PHE A 38 10.20 -1.34 10.92
CA PHE A 38 9.63 -2.15 9.84
C PHE A 38 10.08 -1.66 8.46
N ALA A 39 10.17 -0.35 8.23
CA ALA A 39 10.60 0.19 6.93
C ALA A 39 12.03 -0.22 6.61
N ASP A 40 12.93 -0.17 7.59
CA ASP A 40 14.33 -0.61 7.46
C ASP A 40 14.42 -2.12 7.23
N TYR A 41 13.62 -2.90 7.97
CA TYR A 41 13.54 -4.34 7.79
C TYR A 41 12.98 -4.71 6.41
N ASP A 42 11.90 -4.07 5.97
CA ASP A 42 11.27 -4.28 4.67
C ASP A 42 12.19 -3.88 3.52
N ALA A 43 13.01 -2.83 3.67
CA ALA A 43 13.99 -2.42 2.66
C ALA A 43 15.05 -3.51 2.41
N LYS A 44 15.46 -4.23 3.46
CA LYS A 44 16.46 -5.31 3.40
C LYS A 44 15.85 -6.65 2.96
N HIS A 45 14.67 -6.98 3.48
CA HIS A 45 14.06 -8.31 3.33
C HIS A 45 12.95 -8.37 2.28
N LYS A 46 12.59 -7.22 1.68
CA LYS A 46 11.62 -7.09 0.58
C LYS A 46 10.26 -7.71 0.90
N ILE A 47 9.80 -7.56 2.15
CA ILE A 47 8.57 -8.22 2.64
C ILE A 47 7.36 -7.83 1.78
N ARG A 48 7.12 -6.53 1.58
CA ARG A 48 5.96 -6.04 0.83
C ARG A 48 6.07 -6.30 -0.66
N GLU A 49 7.28 -6.21 -1.24
CA GLU A 49 7.51 -6.53 -2.65
C GLU A 49 7.19 -8.00 -2.94
N ASN A 50 7.71 -8.93 -2.11
CA ASN A 50 7.42 -10.36 -2.21
C ASN A 50 5.93 -10.66 -1.97
N PHE A 51 5.30 -9.96 -1.02
CA PHE A 51 3.87 -10.07 -0.77
C PHE A 51 3.07 -9.67 -2.02
N VAL A 52 3.37 -8.51 -2.62
CA VAL A 52 2.70 -8.03 -3.84
C VAL A 52 2.93 -8.98 -5.01
N ALA A 53 4.14 -9.51 -5.20
CA ALA A 53 4.43 -10.47 -6.26
C ALA A 53 3.58 -11.73 -6.11
N LYS A 54 3.48 -12.27 -4.90
CA LYS A 54 2.63 -13.43 -4.61
C LYS A 54 1.16 -13.11 -4.86
N MET A 55 0.64 -11.99 -4.35
CA MET A 55 -0.75 -11.59 -4.58
C MET A 55 -1.07 -11.42 -6.07
N ARG A 56 -0.16 -10.86 -6.87
CA ARG A 56 -0.35 -10.73 -8.32
C ARG A 56 -0.39 -12.10 -9.01
N SER A 57 0.39 -13.07 -8.55
CA SER A 57 0.36 -14.44 -9.06
C SER A 57 -0.96 -15.14 -8.69
N GLU A 58 -1.36 -15.08 -7.42
CA GLU A 58 -2.57 -15.75 -6.93
C GLU A 58 -3.86 -15.15 -7.51
N PHE A 59 -3.90 -13.82 -7.65
CA PHE A 59 -5.06 -13.09 -8.14
C PHE A 59 -4.89 -12.59 -9.59
N HIS A 60 -4.13 -13.32 -10.41
CA HIS A 60 -3.78 -12.88 -11.77
C HIS A 60 -5.00 -12.65 -12.68
N SER A 61 -6.08 -13.41 -12.47
CA SER A 61 -7.35 -13.32 -13.20
C SER A 61 -8.29 -12.24 -12.67
N SER A 62 -7.94 -11.63 -11.53
CA SER A 62 -8.77 -10.62 -10.87
C SER A 62 -8.54 -9.23 -11.46
N PRO A 63 -9.55 -8.33 -11.42
CA PRO A 63 -9.36 -6.92 -11.74
C PRO A 63 -8.64 -6.14 -10.63
N LEU A 64 -8.06 -6.80 -9.62
CA LEU A 64 -7.37 -6.11 -8.53
C LEU A 64 -5.97 -5.61 -8.94
N GLN A 65 -5.58 -4.53 -8.28
CA GLN A 65 -4.27 -3.90 -8.35
C GLN A 65 -3.71 -3.76 -6.93
N PHE A 66 -2.41 -4.02 -6.80
CA PHE A 66 -1.69 -4.04 -5.54
C PHE A 66 -0.58 -2.99 -5.59
N ALA A 67 -0.60 -2.00 -4.69
CA ALA A 67 0.35 -0.90 -4.66
C ALA A 67 1.01 -0.78 -3.29
N ILE A 68 2.34 -0.72 -3.24
CA ILE A 68 3.06 -0.44 -2.00
C ILE A 68 2.87 1.04 -1.65
N GLY A 69 2.35 1.30 -0.46
CA GLY A 69 2.01 2.63 0.05
C GLY A 69 2.81 2.98 1.30
N GLY A 70 3.38 4.18 1.32
CA GLY A 70 4.09 4.72 2.48
C GLY A 70 5.16 3.78 3.05
N GLN A 71 5.35 3.84 4.37
CA GLN A 71 6.38 3.09 5.07
C GLN A 71 6.03 1.62 5.32
N ILE A 72 4.74 1.29 5.51
CA ILE A 72 4.34 0.02 6.13
C ILE A 72 3.29 -0.81 5.37
N SER A 73 2.60 -0.25 4.38
CA SER A 73 1.37 -0.88 3.88
C SER A 73 1.37 -1.15 2.37
N ILE A 74 0.35 -1.90 1.96
CA ILE A 74 0.00 -2.24 0.59
C ILE A 74 -1.49 -1.93 0.43
N ASP A 75 -1.84 -1.14 -0.57
CA ASP A 75 -3.22 -0.90 -0.96
C ASP A 75 -3.66 -1.92 -2.02
N VAL A 76 -4.90 -2.41 -1.89
CA VAL A 76 -5.55 -3.33 -2.82
C VAL A 76 -6.85 -2.69 -3.29
N PHE A 77 -6.97 -2.47 -4.59
CA PHE A 77 -8.10 -1.77 -5.20
C PHE A 77 -8.35 -2.25 -6.63
N PRO A 78 -9.54 -2.06 -7.22
CA PRO A 78 -9.78 -2.38 -8.62
C PRO A 78 -8.88 -1.59 -9.57
N LYS A 79 -8.46 -2.20 -10.67
CA LYS A 79 -7.72 -1.53 -11.76
C LYS A 79 -8.49 -0.28 -12.20
N GLY A 80 -7.77 0.83 -12.36
CA GLY A 80 -8.35 2.13 -12.71
C GLY A 80 -8.84 2.97 -11.52
N TRP A 81 -8.87 2.42 -10.30
CA TRP A 81 -9.20 3.18 -9.09
C TRP A 81 -7.97 3.88 -8.46
N ASP A 82 -6.99 4.23 -9.30
CA ASP A 82 -5.89 5.10 -8.88
C ASP A 82 -6.35 6.58 -8.84
N LYS A 83 -5.44 7.51 -8.55
CA LYS A 83 -5.79 8.94 -8.42
C LYS A 83 -6.50 9.52 -9.65
N ARG A 84 -6.35 8.92 -10.84
CA ARG A 84 -7.03 9.37 -12.06
C ARG A 84 -8.53 9.10 -12.02
N TYR A 85 -9.02 8.23 -11.14
CA TYR A 85 -10.45 7.94 -10.99
C TYR A 85 -11.27 9.21 -10.74
N CYS A 86 -10.71 10.18 -9.99
CA CYS A 86 -11.42 11.43 -9.72
C CYS A 86 -11.65 12.29 -10.96
N LEU A 87 -10.86 12.12 -12.03
CA LEU A 87 -11.00 12.89 -13.27
C LEU A 87 -12.34 12.61 -13.98
N ASN A 88 -12.97 11.46 -13.72
CA ASN A 88 -14.30 11.15 -14.24
C ASN A 88 -15.38 12.13 -13.75
N PHE A 89 -15.12 12.86 -12.65
CA PHE A 89 -16.03 13.81 -12.04
C PHE A 89 -15.67 15.27 -12.34
N LEU A 90 -14.57 15.54 -13.04
CA LEU A 90 -14.08 16.89 -13.35
C LEU A 90 -14.28 17.21 -14.84
N LYS A 91 -15.53 17.22 -15.30
CA LYS A 91 -15.86 17.38 -16.73
C LYS A 91 -15.93 18.83 -17.20
N ASP A 92 -16.12 19.77 -16.28
CA ASP A 92 -16.43 21.18 -16.59
C ASP A 92 -15.20 22.10 -16.54
N TYR A 93 -14.01 21.56 -16.82
CA TYR A 93 -12.75 22.30 -16.75
C TYR A 93 -11.93 22.11 -18.03
N ASP A 94 -11.52 23.22 -18.66
CA ASP A 94 -10.62 23.19 -19.82
C ASP A 94 -9.16 22.85 -19.43
N THR A 95 -8.78 23.15 -18.19
CA THR A 95 -7.42 22.90 -17.68
C THR A 95 -7.46 22.43 -16.23
N ILE A 96 -6.76 21.33 -15.94
CA ILE A 96 -6.63 20.76 -14.58
C ILE A 96 -5.16 20.78 -14.18
N HIS A 97 -4.81 21.57 -13.16
CA HIS A 97 -3.48 21.58 -12.58
C HIS A 97 -3.38 20.55 -11.44
N PHE A 98 -2.49 19.57 -11.59
CA PHE A 98 -2.23 18.55 -10.57
C PHE A 98 -0.90 18.80 -9.86
N LEU A 99 -0.93 19.00 -8.55
CA LEU A 99 0.24 19.17 -7.70
C LEU A 99 0.48 17.90 -6.89
N ALA A 100 1.66 17.30 -7.01
CA ALA A 100 2.04 16.12 -6.25
C ALA A 100 3.33 16.35 -5.47
N ILE A 101 3.27 16.10 -4.17
CA ILE A 101 4.47 15.97 -3.33
C ILE A 101 4.75 14.48 -3.21
N LYS A 102 5.87 14.03 -3.77
CA LYS A 102 6.39 12.69 -3.54
C LYS A 102 7.61 12.82 -2.63
N GLN A 103 7.49 12.43 -1.37
CA GLN A 103 8.66 12.30 -0.49
C GLN A 103 9.64 11.33 -1.16
N LYS A 104 10.74 11.87 -1.69
CA LYS A 104 11.88 11.06 -2.10
C LYS A 104 12.49 10.49 -0.83
N ARG A 105 12.64 9.17 -0.73
CA ARG A 105 13.53 8.56 0.26
C ARG A 105 14.94 9.05 -0.10
N PHE A 106 15.56 9.81 0.80
CA PHE A 106 17.00 10.05 0.72
C PHE A 106 17.66 8.71 1.00
N THR A 107 18.24 8.10 -0.04
CA THR A 107 19.15 6.95 0.06
C THR A 107 20.51 7.42 0.52
#